data_AF-A0A670K7D4-F1
#
_entry.id   AF-A0A670K7D4-F1
#
_cell.length_a   1.000
_cell.length_b   1.000
_cell.length_c   1.000
_cell.angle_alpha   90.00
_cell.angle_beta   90.00
_cell.angle_gamma   90.00
#
_symmetry.space_group_name_H-M   'P 1'
#
loop_
_entity.id
_entity.type
_entity.pdbx_description
1 polymer ?
#
loop_
_entity_poly.entity_id
_entity_poly.type
_entity_poly.pdbx_seq_one_letter_code
_entity_poly.pdbx_strand_id
1 'polypeptide(L)'
;MLTGRGMIRIHILEGKAFVWNAADARRLREEHRIVGTLVGALARKPRQNVRLGLPLQLLPEEVRLLAEKGLAALFKNAASQPLRDDKSQDPSALEEVAAYQNEQEESYQEQVRLAAEQRKAVLGTLAERIAQGRAKKRRQEEGGERQPLLCGKYFALFGSAPGSYPPAEPESTFVLPRQSMMVQLPTERVHPGPEEEVDWHVPSQDWPYAGQEEHEIHYRIFQNLWERGYYVTSGSKFGGDFLVYPGDPMRFHAHYIALCVSKDTPLSLCDVVSAGRLGTNVKKTVLLCSVDQDGTAVFTSLQWSGMQ
;
A
#
# COMPACT_ATOMS: atom_id res chain seq x y z
N MET A 1 -28.08 13.90 21.13
CA MET A 1 -27.30 12.65 21.13
C MET A 1 -27.27 12.15 19.70
N LEU A 2 -26.15 12.33 18.99
CA LEU A 2 -25.98 11.97 17.58
C LEU A 2 -25.52 10.50 17.48
N THR A 3 -26.46 9.58 17.57
CA THR A 3 -26.23 8.16 17.22
C THR A 3 -26.38 8.01 15.70
N GLY A 4 -25.29 7.70 14.98
CA GLY A 4 -25.41 7.23 13.58
C GLY A 4 -24.37 7.61 12.52
N ARG A 5 -23.23 8.22 12.85
CA ARG A 5 -22.05 8.22 11.95
C ARG A 5 -20.86 7.66 12.71
N GLY A 6 -20.77 6.33 12.65
CA GLY A 6 -19.97 5.47 13.51
C GLY A 6 -18.50 5.83 13.54
N MET A 7 -17.95 5.76 14.74
CA MET A 7 -16.53 5.79 15.04
C MET A 7 -15.74 4.90 14.07
N ILE A 8 -14.63 5.41 13.56
CA ILE A 8 -13.78 4.71 12.60
C ILE A 8 -13.05 3.57 13.33
N ARG A 9 -13.08 2.38 12.76
CA ARG A 9 -12.39 1.21 13.33
C ARG A 9 -10.96 1.14 12.77
N ILE A 10 -9.98 1.21 13.65
CA ILE A 10 -8.56 1.06 13.32
C ILE A 10 -8.11 -0.31 13.81
N HIS A 11 -7.68 -1.18 12.90
CA HIS A 11 -7.22 -2.51 13.25
C HIS A 11 -5.71 -2.53 13.47
N ILE A 12 -5.29 -3.06 14.60
CA ILE A 12 -3.90 -3.18 15.00
C ILE A 12 -3.37 -4.56 14.62
N LEU A 13 -2.28 -4.57 13.86
CA LEU A 13 -1.57 -5.79 13.43
C LEU A 13 -0.07 -5.53 13.58
N GLU A 14 0.60 -6.30 14.44
CA GLU A 14 2.05 -6.21 14.68
C GLU A 14 2.53 -4.78 15.00
N GLY A 15 1.80 -4.06 15.85
CA GLY A 15 2.12 -2.69 16.24
C GLY A 15 1.77 -1.62 15.19
N LYS A 16 1.17 -2.00 14.06
CA LYS A 16 0.77 -1.07 12.98
C LYS A 16 -0.74 -0.93 12.90
N ALA A 17 -1.17 0.28 12.54
CA ALA A 17 -2.58 0.64 12.46
C ALA A 17 -3.09 0.64 11.01
N PHE A 18 -4.20 -0.06 10.78
CA PHE A 18 -4.79 -0.24 9.46
C PHE A 18 -6.29 0.06 9.45
N VAL A 19 -6.75 0.70 8.38
CA VAL A 19 -8.16 0.91 8.07
C VAL A 19 -8.50 0.14 6.80
N TRP A 20 -9.46 -0.76 6.94
CA TRP A 20 -9.86 -1.75 5.94
C TRP A 20 -11.10 -1.29 5.15
N ASN A 21 -12.04 -0.61 5.82
CA ASN A 21 -13.24 -0.07 5.19
C ASN A 21 -12.90 1.13 4.25
N ALA A 22 -13.40 1.08 3.01
CA ALA A 22 -13.14 2.11 2.00
C ALA A 22 -13.84 3.45 2.30
N ALA A 23 -15.04 3.43 2.88
CA ALA A 23 -15.77 4.62 3.26
C ALA A 23 -15.08 5.34 4.43
N ASP A 24 -14.53 4.60 5.39
CA ASP A 24 -13.75 5.17 6.49
C ASP A 24 -12.43 5.75 6.01
N ALA A 25 -11.69 5.05 5.15
CA ALA A 25 -10.48 5.60 4.52
C ALA A 25 -10.77 6.91 3.75
N ARG A 26 -11.93 6.99 3.10
CA ARG A 26 -12.39 8.20 2.42
C ARG A 26 -12.74 9.31 3.41
N ARG A 27 -13.49 9.01 4.47
CA ARG A 27 -13.85 9.96 5.54
C ARG A 27 -12.61 10.54 6.21
N LEU A 28 -11.61 9.71 6.52
CA LEU A 28 -10.33 10.15 7.07
C LEU A 28 -9.68 11.25 6.23
N ARG A 29 -9.65 11.06 4.91
CA ARG A 29 -9.06 12.03 3.99
C ARG A 29 -9.91 13.28 3.80
N GLU A 30 -11.20 13.11 3.53
CA GLU A 30 -12.11 14.19 3.13
C GLU A 30 -12.57 15.04 4.32
N GLU A 31 -12.84 14.42 5.47
CA GLU A 31 -13.42 15.08 6.64
C GLU A 31 -12.35 15.44 7.69
N HIS A 32 -11.27 14.66 7.78
CA HIS A 32 -10.28 14.78 8.87
C HIS A 32 -8.85 15.13 8.41
N ARG A 33 -8.59 15.28 7.11
CA ARG A 33 -7.25 15.57 6.54
C ARG A 33 -6.18 14.53 6.92
N ILE A 34 -6.59 13.31 7.26
CA ILE A 34 -5.70 12.18 7.53
C ILE A 34 -5.41 11.48 6.22
N VAL A 35 -4.14 11.34 5.86
CA VAL A 35 -3.74 10.90 4.52
C VAL A 35 -3.45 9.41 4.51
N GLY A 36 -2.75 8.91 5.53
CA GLY A 36 -2.24 7.55 5.60
C GLY A 36 -1.39 7.14 4.39
N THR A 37 -1.13 5.84 4.30
CA THR A 37 -0.44 5.20 3.17
C THR A 37 -1.18 3.94 2.76
N LEU A 38 -1.68 3.88 1.53
CA LEU A 38 -2.25 2.66 0.96
C LEU A 38 -1.15 1.61 0.75
N VAL A 39 -1.36 0.37 1.17
CA VAL A 39 -0.33 -0.69 1.11
C VAL A 39 -0.68 -1.88 0.20
N GLY A 40 -1.92 -2.01 -0.25
CA GLY A 40 -2.35 -3.14 -1.08
C GLY A 40 -1.84 -3.04 -2.53
N ALA A 41 -1.31 -4.11 -3.12
CA ALA A 41 -0.97 -4.13 -4.55
C ALA A 41 -2.21 -4.40 -5.41
N LEU A 42 -2.26 -3.85 -6.63
CA LEU A 42 -3.31 -4.20 -7.59
C LEU A 42 -3.02 -5.60 -8.17
N ALA A 43 -4.01 -6.51 -8.11
CA ALA A 43 -3.86 -7.87 -8.61
C ALA A 43 -3.36 -7.97 -10.06
N ARG A 44 -3.80 -7.05 -10.93
CA ARG A 44 -3.36 -6.97 -12.34
C ARG A 44 -1.96 -6.38 -12.55
N LYS A 45 -1.41 -5.70 -11.55
CA LYS A 45 -0.10 -5.04 -11.60
C LYS A 45 0.65 -5.23 -10.28
N PRO A 46 1.00 -6.49 -9.91
CA PRO A 46 1.53 -6.81 -8.58
C PRO A 46 2.92 -6.21 -8.32
N ARG A 47 3.66 -5.81 -9.36
CA ARG A 47 4.95 -5.11 -9.26
C ARG A 47 4.83 -3.58 -9.32
N GLN A 48 3.61 -3.05 -9.36
CA GLN A 48 3.39 -1.60 -9.39
C GLN A 48 3.33 -1.05 -7.97
N ASN A 49 4.34 -0.26 -7.59
CA ASN A 49 4.40 0.42 -6.29
C ASN A 49 3.80 1.84 -6.32
N VAL A 50 3.15 2.23 -7.43
CA VAL A 50 2.70 3.61 -7.67
C VAL A 50 1.21 3.82 -7.32
N ARG A 51 0.35 2.81 -7.50
CA ARG A 51 -1.07 2.90 -7.19
C ARG A 51 -1.44 1.69 -6.33
N LEU A 52 -1.42 1.93 -5.02
CA LEU A 52 -1.77 0.94 -4.02
C LEU A 52 -3.25 1.07 -3.66
N GLY A 53 -3.84 -0.01 -3.17
CA GLY A 53 -5.19 -0.09 -2.64
C GLY A 53 -5.19 -0.28 -1.12
N LEU A 54 -6.37 -0.59 -0.58
CA LEU A 54 -6.54 -0.89 0.84
C LEU A 54 -5.71 -2.13 1.26
N PRO A 55 -5.35 -2.24 2.54
CA PRO A 55 -5.70 -1.32 3.64
C PRO A 55 -4.97 0.02 3.59
N LEU A 56 -5.53 1.01 4.27
CA LEU A 56 -4.88 2.29 4.57
C LEU A 56 -4.09 2.15 5.87
N GLN A 57 -2.77 2.18 5.80
CA GLN A 57 -1.91 2.22 6.98
C GLN A 57 -1.82 3.66 7.51
N LEU A 58 -2.00 3.85 8.81
CA LEU A 58 -1.90 5.14 9.47
C LEU A 58 -0.56 5.28 10.20
N LEU A 59 -0.07 6.51 10.31
CA LEU A 59 1.01 6.87 11.22
C LEU A 59 0.54 6.80 12.68
N PRO A 60 1.43 6.51 13.64
CA PRO A 60 1.08 6.54 15.05
C PRO A 60 0.44 7.88 15.49
N GLU A 61 0.94 9.00 14.95
CA GLU A 61 0.45 10.34 15.25
C GLU A 61 -0.95 10.60 14.68
N GLU A 62 -1.24 10.06 13.49
CA GLU A 62 -2.59 10.11 12.88
C GLU A 62 -3.59 9.35 13.75
N VAL A 63 -3.22 8.15 14.20
CA VAL A 63 -4.07 7.29 15.06
C VAL A 63 -4.33 7.98 16.40
N ARG A 64 -3.29 8.49 17.06
CA ARG A 64 -3.42 9.19 18.33
C ARG A 64 -4.34 10.41 18.22
N LEU A 65 -4.18 11.22 17.16
CA LEU A 65 -5.04 12.37 16.93
C LEU A 65 -6.52 11.95 16.80
N LEU A 66 -6.79 10.90 16.01
CA LEU A 66 -8.15 10.40 15.81
C LEU A 66 -8.77 9.85 17.10
N ALA A 67 -7.98 9.13 17.90
CA ALA A 67 -8.40 8.57 19.17
C ALA A 67 -8.68 9.67 20.21
N GLU A 68 -7.77 10.65 20.35
CA GLU A 68 -7.95 11.80 21.25
C GLU A 68 -9.19 12.65 20.89
N LYS A 69 -9.52 12.76 19.60
CA LYS A 69 -10.73 13.48 19.14
C LYS A 69 -12.01 12.63 19.25
N GLY A 70 -11.93 11.37 19.69
CA GLY A 70 -13.07 10.45 19.77
C GLY A 70 -13.65 10.07 18.40
N LEU A 71 -12.84 10.17 17.34
CA LEU A 71 -13.24 9.87 15.96
C LEU A 71 -12.99 8.41 15.58
N ALA A 72 -12.05 7.75 16.25
CA ALA A 72 -11.68 6.37 15.99
C ALA A 72 -11.37 5.61 17.30
N ALA A 73 -11.47 4.28 17.23
CA ALA A 73 -10.99 3.38 18.26
C ALA A 73 -10.14 2.26 17.65
N LEU A 74 -9.21 1.74 18.46
CA LEU A 74 -8.26 0.72 18.06
C LEU A 74 -8.79 -0.66 18.44
N PHE A 75 -8.71 -1.60 17.52
CA PHE A 75 -9.18 -2.97 17.71
C PHE A 75 -8.11 -3.96 17.28
N LYS A 76 -8.05 -5.10 17.95
CA LYS A 76 -7.32 -6.26 17.48
C LYS A 76 -8.25 -7.45 17.39
N ASN A 77 -7.87 -8.42 16.57
CA ASN A 77 -8.55 -9.71 16.60
C ASN A 77 -8.22 -10.39 17.93
N ALA A 78 -9.24 -10.92 18.61
CA ALA A 78 -8.98 -11.85 19.70
C ALA A 78 -8.09 -12.98 19.17
N ALA A 79 -7.14 -13.44 19.99
CA ALA A 79 -6.24 -14.53 19.60
C ALA A 79 -7.11 -15.70 19.13
N SER A 80 -7.04 -16.00 17.83
CA SER A 80 -7.79 -17.10 17.25
C SER A 80 -7.42 -18.36 18.02
N GLN A 81 -8.40 -19.01 18.66
CA GLN A 81 -8.19 -20.37 19.12
C GLN A 81 -7.70 -21.16 17.89
N PRO A 82 -6.65 -22.00 18.02
CA PRO A 82 -6.23 -22.85 16.92
C PRO A 82 -7.48 -23.56 16.39
N LEU A 83 -7.67 -23.53 15.08
CA LEU A 83 -8.75 -24.25 14.39
C LEU A 83 -8.71 -25.69 14.92
N ARG A 84 -9.58 -25.99 15.88
CA ARG A 84 -9.77 -27.37 16.32
C ARG A 84 -10.50 -28.02 15.15
N ASP A 85 -10.10 -29.25 14.81
CA ASP A 85 -10.85 -30.14 13.91
C ASP A 85 -12.19 -30.58 14.56
N ASP A 86 -12.87 -29.64 15.22
CA ASP A 86 -14.11 -29.93 15.91
C ASP A 86 -15.24 -29.89 14.88
N LYS A 87 -15.98 -31.00 14.82
CA LYS A 87 -17.09 -31.27 13.88
C LYS A 87 -18.34 -30.43 14.20
N SER A 88 -18.15 -29.33 14.91
CA SER A 88 -19.13 -28.36 15.38
C SER A 88 -18.96 -27.02 14.67
N GLN A 89 -18.52 -27.03 13.41
CA GLN A 89 -18.59 -25.83 12.57
C GLN A 89 -20.07 -25.46 12.38
N ASP A 90 -20.40 -24.19 12.65
CA ASP A 90 -21.72 -23.63 12.44
C ASP A 90 -22.20 -23.96 11.02
N PRO A 91 -23.39 -24.60 10.84
CA PRO A 91 -23.94 -24.89 9.51
C PRO A 91 -23.98 -23.67 8.59
N SER A 92 -24.18 -22.46 9.13
CA SER A 92 -24.17 -21.21 8.36
C SER A 92 -22.77 -20.91 7.80
N ALA A 93 -21.72 -21.13 8.59
CA ALA A 93 -20.34 -20.90 8.16
C ALA A 93 -19.91 -21.88 7.06
N LEU A 94 -20.39 -23.13 7.13
CA LEU A 94 -20.15 -24.13 6.08
C LEU A 94 -20.84 -23.76 4.76
N GLU A 95 -22.07 -23.23 4.83
CA GLU A 95 -22.82 -22.76 3.66
C GLU A 95 -22.15 -21.54 3.02
N GLU A 96 -21.70 -20.57 3.82
CA GLU A 96 -20.94 -19.40 3.35
C GLU A 96 -19.62 -19.79 2.69
N VAL A 97 -18.88 -20.75 3.28
CA VAL A 97 -17.64 -21.27 2.68
C VAL A 97 -17.93 -21.96 1.34
N ALA A 98 -18.99 -22.76 1.25
CA ALA A 98 -19.39 -23.41 0.01
C ALA A 98 -19.83 -22.40 -1.06
N ALA A 99 -20.60 -21.38 -0.67
CA ALA A 99 -20.99 -20.27 -1.55
C ALA A 99 -19.75 -19.53 -2.10
N TYR A 100 -18.79 -19.22 -1.24
CA TYR A 100 -17.54 -18.58 -1.65
C TYR A 100 -16.70 -19.48 -2.59
N GLN A 101 -16.63 -20.78 -2.33
CA GLN A 101 -15.93 -21.72 -3.21
C GLN A 101 -16.60 -21.81 -4.60
N ASN A 102 -17.93 -21.79 -4.64
CA ASN A 102 -18.67 -21.75 -5.90
C ASN A 102 -18.41 -20.44 -6.67
N GLU A 103 -18.46 -19.30 -5.99
CA GLU A 103 -18.15 -17.99 -6.58
C GLU A 103 -16.71 -17.94 -7.13
N GLN A 104 -15.75 -18.52 -6.41
CA GLN A 104 -14.37 -18.64 -6.90
C GLN A 104 -14.28 -19.49 -8.17
N GLU A 105 -15.05 -20.58 -8.26
CA GLU A 105 -15.04 -21.45 -9.43
C GLU A 105 -15.72 -20.79 -10.63
N GLU A 106 -16.82 -20.08 -10.43
CA GLU A 106 -17.46 -19.26 -11.47
C GLU A 106 -16.51 -18.15 -11.97
N SER A 107 -15.85 -17.44 -11.05
CA SER A 107 -14.84 -16.43 -11.37
C SER A 107 -13.66 -17.02 -12.14
N TYR A 108 -13.21 -18.23 -11.78
CA TYR A 108 -12.15 -18.93 -12.49
C TYR A 108 -12.54 -19.23 -13.94
N GLN A 109 -13.73 -19.79 -14.15
CA GLN A 109 -14.23 -20.12 -15.48
C GLN A 109 -14.36 -18.87 -16.36
N GLU A 110 -14.85 -17.77 -15.79
CA GLU A 110 -14.93 -16.49 -16.49
C GLU A 110 -13.53 -15.96 -16.86
N GLN A 111 -12.57 -16.05 -15.95
CA GLN A 111 -11.18 -15.64 -16.22
C GLN A 111 -10.51 -16.50 -17.29
N VAL A 112 -10.77 -17.81 -17.32
CA VAL A 112 -10.29 -18.71 -18.39
C VAL A 112 -10.82 -18.24 -19.75
N ARG A 113 -12.12 -17.94 -19.83
CA ARG A 113 -12.75 -17.43 -21.06
C ARG A 113 -12.11 -16.12 -21.51
N LEU A 114 -12.05 -15.12 -20.63
CA LEU A 114 -11.48 -13.81 -20.94
C LEU A 114 -10.00 -13.87 -21.32
N ALA A 115 -9.22 -14.74 -20.66
CA ALA A 115 -7.82 -14.92 -20.98
C ALA A 115 -7.61 -15.59 -22.34
N ALA A 116 -8.49 -16.54 -22.72
CA ALA A 116 -8.48 -17.14 -24.06
C ALA A 116 -8.82 -16.11 -25.15
N GLU A 117 -9.83 -15.25 -24.92
CA GLU A 117 -10.20 -14.15 -25.82
C GLU A 117 -9.07 -13.14 -25.97
N GLN A 118 -8.48 -12.69 -24.85
CA GLN A 118 -7.35 -11.77 -24.86
C GLN A 118 -6.15 -12.36 -25.60
N ARG A 119 -5.86 -13.64 -25.40
CA ARG A 119 -4.80 -14.35 -26.14
C ARG A 119 -5.09 -14.40 -27.64
N LYS A 120 -6.34 -14.67 -28.05
CA LYS A 120 -6.75 -14.66 -29.45
C LYS A 120 -6.57 -13.28 -30.08
N ALA A 121 -6.95 -12.21 -29.37
CA ALA A 121 -6.76 -10.84 -29.83
C ALA A 121 -5.27 -10.47 -29.99
N VAL A 122 -4.43 -10.81 -29.01
CA VAL A 122 -2.97 -10.56 -29.06
C VAL A 122 -2.30 -11.38 -30.19
N LEU A 123 -2.70 -12.63 -30.39
CA LEU A 123 -2.19 -13.43 -31.52
C LEU A 123 -2.64 -12.85 -32.86
N GLY A 124 -3.86 -12.29 -32.95
CA GLY A 124 -4.34 -11.59 -34.12
C GLY A 124 -3.49 -10.37 -34.48
N THR A 125 -3.18 -9.51 -33.51
CA THR A 125 -2.33 -8.33 -33.75
C THR A 125 -0.89 -8.68 -34.10
N LEU A 126 -0.39 -9.81 -33.60
CA LEU A 126 0.97 -10.28 -33.87
C LEU A 126 1.07 -11.23 -35.08
N ALA A 127 -0.05 -11.59 -35.72
CA ALA A 127 -0.11 -12.63 -36.74
C ALA A 127 0.85 -12.35 -37.92
N GLU A 128 0.86 -11.11 -38.42
CA GLU A 128 1.75 -10.71 -39.52
C GLU A 128 3.23 -10.81 -39.12
N ARG A 129 3.57 -10.35 -37.92
CA ARG A 129 4.94 -10.37 -37.40
C ARG A 129 5.43 -11.79 -37.14
N ILE A 130 4.54 -12.67 -36.68
CA ILE A 130 4.80 -14.11 -36.51
C ILE A 130 5.01 -14.78 -37.88
N ALA A 131 4.19 -14.46 -38.87
CA ALA A 131 4.31 -14.99 -40.23
C ALA A 131 5.66 -14.59 -40.87
N GLN A 132 6.04 -13.32 -40.78
CA GLN A 132 7.32 -12.81 -41.25
C GLN A 132 8.51 -13.49 -40.54
N GLY A 133 8.43 -13.67 -39.22
CA GLY A 133 9.45 -14.38 -38.44
C GLY A 133 9.61 -15.84 -38.84
N ARG A 134 8.50 -16.56 -39.08
CA ARG A 134 8.52 -17.96 -39.54
C ARG A 134 9.07 -18.11 -40.96
N ALA A 135 8.73 -17.20 -41.87
CA ALA A 135 9.26 -17.20 -43.24
C ALA A 135 10.78 -16.97 -43.26
N LYS A 136 11.28 -16.06 -42.41
CA LYS A 136 12.72 -15.80 -42.26
C LYS A 136 13.48 -17.01 -41.69
N LYS A 137 12.87 -17.74 -40.74
CA LYS A 137 13.44 -18.96 -40.17
C LYS A 137 13.55 -20.09 -41.22
N ARG A 138 12.52 -20.30 -42.06
CA ARG A 138 12.57 -21.29 -43.14
C ARG A 138 13.68 -20.98 -44.15
N ARG A 139 13.85 -19.71 -44.51
CA ARG A 139 14.96 -19.26 -45.39
C ARG A 139 16.35 -19.44 -44.77
N GLN A 140 16.47 -19.39 -43.44
CA GLN A 140 17.73 -19.68 -42.74
C GLN A 140 18.00 -21.18 -42.60
N GLU A 141 16.96 -22.00 -42.43
CA GLU A 141 17.08 -23.47 -42.40
C GLU A 141 17.46 -24.05 -43.77
N GLU A 142 17.01 -23.45 -44.87
CA GLU A 142 17.42 -23.79 -46.25
C GLU A 142 18.84 -23.31 -46.60
N GLY A 143 19.40 -22.36 -45.83
CA GLY A 143 20.72 -21.73 -46.07
C GLY A 143 21.89 -22.26 -45.23
N GLY A 144 21.69 -23.28 -44.38
CA GLY A 144 22.78 -23.97 -43.69
C GLY A 144 23.48 -23.23 -42.53
N GLU A 145 23.01 -22.05 -42.09
CA GLU A 145 23.60 -21.35 -40.94
C GLU A 145 22.59 -21.20 -39.78
N ARG A 146 22.81 -22.00 -38.73
CA ARG A 146 22.11 -21.84 -37.45
C ARG A 146 22.76 -20.72 -36.64
N GLN A 147 22.13 -19.54 -36.58
CA GLN A 147 22.34 -18.59 -35.49
C GLN A 147 21.08 -18.43 -34.65
N PRO A 148 21.16 -18.53 -33.31
CA PRO A 148 19.99 -18.38 -32.45
C PRO A 148 19.59 -16.90 -32.33
N LEU A 149 18.65 -16.46 -33.15
CA LEU A 149 18.05 -15.12 -33.02
C LEU A 149 16.96 -15.12 -31.94
N LEU A 150 17.25 -14.43 -30.83
CA LEU A 150 16.42 -13.50 -30.01
C LEU A 150 14.87 -13.52 -30.09
N CYS A 151 14.23 -14.65 -30.33
CA CYS A 151 12.78 -14.83 -30.20
C CYS A 151 12.40 -15.43 -28.83
N GLY A 152 13.27 -15.32 -27.82
CA GLY A 152 13.02 -15.85 -26.48
C GLY A 152 12.16 -14.92 -25.60
N LYS A 153 12.20 -13.60 -25.82
CA LYS A 153 11.57 -12.63 -24.91
C LYS A 153 10.05 -12.57 -25.01
N TYR A 154 9.47 -12.81 -26.18
CA TYR A 154 8.01 -12.80 -26.34
C TYR A 154 7.36 -14.15 -26.00
N PHE A 155 8.10 -15.27 -26.15
CA PHE A 155 7.58 -16.62 -25.83
C PHE A 155 7.60 -16.94 -24.33
N ALA A 156 8.56 -16.38 -23.58
CA ALA A 156 8.63 -16.54 -22.12
C ALA A 156 7.40 -15.96 -21.39
N LEU A 157 6.66 -15.03 -22.02
CA LEU A 157 5.41 -14.50 -21.48
C LEU A 157 4.22 -15.48 -21.55
N PHE A 158 4.35 -16.56 -22.33
CA PHE A 158 3.25 -17.51 -22.64
C PHE A 158 3.55 -18.95 -22.19
N GLY A 159 4.53 -19.16 -21.31
CA GLY A 159 4.72 -20.43 -20.58
C GLY A 159 5.02 -21.67 -21.42
N SER A 160 5.46 -21.54 -22.68
CA SER A 160 5.73 -22.71 -23.55
C SER A 160 7.23 -22.85 -23.84
N ALA A 161 7.79 -24.03 -23.56
CA ALA A 161 9.20 -24.37 -23.81
C ALA A 161 9.52 -24.45 -25.32
N PRO A 162 10.76 -24.11 -25.75
CA PRO A 162 11.14 -24.13 -27.16
C PRO A 162 11.62 -25.52 -27.56
N GLY A 163 10.75 -26.34 -28.17
CA GLY A 163 11.19 -27.58 -28.80
C GLY A 163 10.13 -28.64 -28.99
N SER A 164 9.31 -28.47 -30.04
CA SER A 164 8.53 -29.48 -30.80
C SER A 164 7.15 -28.90 -31.13
N TYR A 165 6.93 -28.57 -32.41
CA TYR A 165 5.59 -28.26 -32.92
C TYR A 165 5.30 -29.20 -34.08
N PRO A 166 4.31 -30.11 -33.94
CA PRO A 166 3.61 -30.69 -35.09
C PRO A 166 2.79 -29.61 -35.82
N PRO A 167 2.28 -29.89 -37.04
CA PRO A 167 1.43 -28.96 -37.77
C PRO A 167 0.14 -28.68 -36.98
N ALA A 168 -0.35 -27.45 -37.11
CA ALA A 168 -1.41 -26.90 -36.29
C ALA A 168 -2.72 -27.70 -36.36
N GLU A 169 -3.16 -28.25 -35.22
CA GLU A 169 -4.60 -28.34 -34.94
C GLU A 169 -5.08 -27.03 -34.31
N PRO A 170 -6.25 -26.50 -34.74
CA PRO A 170 -6.78 -25.25 -34.24
C PRO A 170 -7.57 -25.51 -32.96
N GLU A 171 -7.32 -24.66 -31.96
CA GLU A 171 -8.05 -24.56 -30.69
C GLU A 171 -7.64 -25.60 -29.62
N SER A 172 -7.73 -25.21 -28.35
CA SER A 172 -7.59 -26.10 -27.17
C SER A 172 -6.17 -26.53 -26.73
N THR A 173 -5.36 -25.58 -26.26
CA THR A 173 -4.47 -25.91 -25.11
C THR A 173 -4.09 -24.68 -24.27
N PHE A 174 -4.80 -23.57 -24.42
CA PHE A 174 -4.62 -22.50 -23.45
C PHE A 174 -5.39 -22.88 -22.19
N VAL A 175 -4.65 -23.19 -21.13
CA VAL A 175 -5.19 -23.41 -19.80
C VAL A 175 -4.59 -22.32 -18.93
N LEU A 176 -5.46 -21.47 -18.35
CA LEU A 176 -5.04 -20.55 -17.30
C LEU A 176 -4.74 -21.39 -16.06
N PRO A 177 -3.50 -21.44 -15.54
CA PRO A 177 -3.24 -22.22 -14.33
C PRO A 177 -4.07 -21.68 -13.17
N ARG A 178 -4.67 -22.56 -12.35
CA ARG A 178 -5.50 -22.14 -11.20
C ARG A 178 -4.74 -21.24 -10.22
N GLN A 179 -3.43 -21.42 -10.10
CA GLN A 179 -2.54 -20.59 -9.28
C GLN A 179 -2.38 -19.15 -9.81
N SER A 180 -2.74 -18.91 -11.08
CA SER A 180 -2.73 -17.60 -11.73
C SER A 180 -4.10 -16.92 -11.71
N MET A 181 -5.11 -17.55 -11.11
CA MET A 181 -6.43 -16.97 -10.93
C MET A 181 -6.31 -15.69 -10.09
N MET A 182 -6.92 -14.62 -10.58
CA MET A 182 -7.12 -13.43 -9.76
C MET A 182 -8.18 -13.74 -8.71
N VAL A 183 -7.79 -13.61 -7.45
CA VAL A 183 -8.74 -13.63 -6.33
C VAL A 183 -9.06 -12.20 -5.93
N GLN A 184 -10.33 -11.92 -5.70
CA GLN A 184 -10.72 -10.69 -5.04
C GLN A 184 -10.49 -10.85 -3.54
N LEU A 185 -9.52 -10.13 -3.00
CA LEU A 185 -9.31 -10.08 -1.56
C LEU A 185 -10.27 -9.03 -0.99
N PRO A 186 -11.24 -9.40 -0.14
CA PRO A 186 -12.10 -8.43 0.49
C PRO A 186 -11.24 -7.49 1.32
N THR A 187 -11.40 -6.19 1.11
CA THR A 187 -10.65 -5.17 1.83
C THR A 187 -11.24 -4.89 3.20
N GLU A 188 -12.38 -5.49 3.54
CA GLU A 188 -13.08 -5.39 4.81
C GLU A 188 -13.72 -6.74 5.13
N ARG A 189 -13.80 -7.10 6.42
CA ARG A 189 -14.49 -8.32 6.86
C ARG A 189 -15.99 -8.05 6.96
N VAL A 190 -16.79 -8.87 6.27
CA VAL A 190 -18.25 -8.81 6.33
C VAL A 190 -18.76 -9.26 7.70
N HIS A 191 -18.10 -10.26 8.29
CA HIS A 191 -18.40 -10.78 9.62
C HIS A 191 -17.13 -10.71 10.48
N PRO A 192 -16.84 -9.56 11.12
CA PRO A 192 -15.75 -9.49 12.08
C PRO A 192 -16.03 -10.49 13.21
N GLY A 193 -15.04 -11.35 13.51
CA GLY A 193 -15.08 -12.22 14.67
C GLY A 193 -14.99 -11.42 15.98
N PRO A 194 -14.73 -12.09 17.12
CA PRO A 194 -14.49 -11.38 18.37
C PRO A 194 -13.29 -10.43 18.23
N GLU A 195 -13.53 -9.16 18.54
CA GLU A 195 -12.53 -8.09 18.53
C GLU A 195 -12.36 -7.55 19.94
N GLU A 196 -11.11 -7.26 20.30
CA GLU A 196 -10.75 -6.65 21.57
C GLU A 196 -10.32 -5.21 21.30
N GLU A 197 -10.83 -4.28 22.10
CA GLU A 197 -10.38 -2.89 22.04
C GLU A 197 -8.96 -2.78 22.62
N VAL A 198 -8.11 -2.03 21.92
CA VAL A 198 -6.74 -1.77 22.35
C VAL A 198 -6.71 -0.40 23.02
N ASP A 199 -6.38 -0.36 24.30
CA ASP A 199 -6.18 0.90 25.02
C ASP A 199 -4.87 1.57 24.56
N TRP A 200 -5.01 2.70 23.89
CA TRP A 200 -3.88 3.47 23.35
C TRP A 200 -3.16 4.31 24.40
N HIS A 201 -3.70 4.44 25.62
CA HIS A 201 -3.05 5.17 26.72
C HIS A 201 -1.97 4.33 27.41
N VAL A 202 -2.03 3.00 27.28
CA VAL A 202 -1.14 2.08 27.97
C VAL A 202 -0.19 1.42 26.97
N PRO A 203 1.14 1.48 27.18
CA PRO A 203 2.08 0.84 26.28
C PRO A 203 1.88 -0.68 26.29
N SER A 204 1.76 -1.26 25.10
CA SER A 204 1.56 -2.69 24.90
C SER A 204 2.28 -3.17 23.64
N GLN A 205 2.30 -4.49 23.42
CA GLN A 205 2.83 -5.05 22.17
C GLN A 205 2.05 -4.57 20.94
N ASP A 206 0.75 -4.37 21.10
CA ASP A 206 -0.15 -3.89 20.06
C ASP A 206 0.01 -2.38 19.84
N TRP A 207 0.29 -1.62 20.90
CA TRP A 207 0.48 -0.18 20.84
C TRP A 207 1.71 0.26 21.66
N PRO A 208 2.93 0.20 21.08
CA PRO A 208 4.15 0.45 21.83
C PRO A 208 4.43 1.94 22.07
N TYR A 209 3.74 2.84 21.37
CA TYR A 209 4.07 4.27 21.27
C TYR A 209 3.67 5.10 22.50
N ALA A 210 2.74 4.60 23.33
CA ALA A 210 2.25 5.32 24.50
C ALA A 210 3.38 5.61 25.49
N GLY A 211 3.53 6.89 25.87
CA GLY A 211 4.52 7.33 26.85
C GLY A 211 5.97 7.37 26.35
N GLN A 212 6.23 7.11 25.06
CA GLN A 212 7.56 7.30 24.48
C GLN A 212 7.83 8.78 24.20
N GLU A 213 8.93 9.31 24.73
CA GLU A 213 9.30 10.73 24.58
C GLU A 213 9.40 11.17 23.10
N GLU A 214 10.04 10.34 22.26
CA GLU A 214 10.16 10.58 20.82
C GLU A 214 8.78 10.71 20.15
N HIS A 215 7.88 9.77 20.46
CA HIS A 215 6.52 9.81 19.90
C HIS A 215 5.70 10.99 20.44
N GLU A 216 5.88 11.38 21.72
CA GLU A 216 5.24 12.58 22.26
C GLU A 216 5.65 13.84 21.48
N ILE A 217 6.96 14.00 21.20
CA ILE A 217 7.46 15.12 20.40
C ILE A 217 6.84 15.09 19.01
N HIS A 218 6.90 13.94 18.33
CA HIS A 218 6.36 13.77 16.97
C HIS A 218 4.87 14.09 16.92
N TYR A 219 4.11 13.60 17.89
CA TYR A 219 2.68 13.84 17.99
C TYR A 219 2.35 15.31 18.19
N ARG A 220 3.05 16.02 19.10
CA ARG A 220 2.81 17.44 19.34
C ARG A 220 3.09 18.29 18.10
N ILE A 221 4.17 17.97 17.38
CA ILE A 221 4.48 18.63 16.10
C ILE A 221 3.40 18.32 15.06
N PHE A 222 3.01 17.05 14.91
CA PHE A 222 1.97 16.61 13.98
C PHE A 222 0.64 17.31 14.27
N GLN A 223 0.18 17.29 15.53
CA GLN A 223 -1.05 17.94 15.99
C GLN A 223 -1.03 19.43 15.67
N ASN A 224 0.07 20.13 15.99
CA ASN A 224 0.18 21.56 15.75
C ASN A 224 0.11 21.91 14.24
N LEU A 225 0.79 21.13 13.39
CA LEU A 225 0.74 21.31 11.93
C LEU A 225 -0.68 21.04 11.38
N TRP A 226 -1.33 19.99 11.87
CA TRP A 226 -2.69 19.64 11.47
C TRP A 226 -3.72 20.69 11.90
N GLU A 227 -3.59 21.26 13.10
CA GLU A 227 -4.43 22.34 13.63
C GLU A 227 -4.26 23.63 12.83
N ARG A 228 -3.05 23.89 12.32
CA ARG A 228 -2.77 24.99 11.37
C ARG A 228 -3.32 24.74 9.96
N GLY A 229 -3.98 23.61 9.72
CA GLY A 229 -4.65 23.29 8.46
C GLY A 229 -3.78 22.61 7.41
N TYR A 230 -2.55 22.22 7.75
CA TYR A 230 -1.69 21.48 6.82
C TYR A 230 -2.12 20.02 6.70
N TYR A 231 -1.80 19.42 5.55
CA TYR A 231 -1.79 17.97 5.39
C TYR A 231 -0.38 17.47 5.70
N VAL A 232 -0.28 16.37 6.45
CA VAL A 232 0.98 15.82 6.94
C VAL A 232 1.07 14.35 6.54
N THR A 233 2.22 13.93 6.01
CA THR A 233 2.50 12.51 5.68
C THR A 233 3.89 12.11 6.16
N SER A 234 4.23 10.82 6.09
CA SER A 234 5.60 10.37 6.38
C SER A 234 6.65 11.09 5.52
N GLY A 235 7.73 11.53 6.16
CA GLY A 235 8.89 12.16 5.56
C GLY A 235 9.99 11.21 5.09
N SER A 236 9.85 9.91 5.37
CA SER A 236 10.91 8.90 5.20
C SER A 236 11.57 8.91 3.81
N LYS A 237 10.80 9.11 2.74
CA LYS A 237 11.31 9.20 1.35
C LYS A 237 12.23 10.39 1.08
N PHE A 238 12.19 11.42 1.93
CA PHE A 238 12.96 12.64 1.83
C PHE A 238 13.90 12.83 3.03
N GLY A 239 14.09 11.79 3.85
CA GLY A 239 15.00 11.81 4.99
C GLY A 239 14.51 12.67 6.16
N GLY A 240 13.20 12.94 6.27
CA GLY A 240 12.64 13.58 7.46
C GLY A 240 11.53 12.75 8.11
N ASP A 241 10.99 13.25 9.20
CA ASP A 241 9.90 12.58 9.93
C ASP A 241 8.57 12.82 9.23
N PHE A 242 8.34 14.06 8.79
CA PHE A 242 7.13 14.44 8.07
C PHE A 242 7.38 15.24 6.80
N LEU A 243 6.46 15.10 5.84
CA LEU A 243 6.24 16.06 4.78
C LEU A 243 5.00 16.88 5.09
N VAL A 244 5.10 18.19 4.87
CA VAL A 244 4.02 19.13 5.18
C VAL A 244 3.56 19.80 3.90
N TYR A 245 2.26 19.72 3.64
CA TYR A 245 1.62 20.18 2.41
C TYR A 245 0.58 21.26 2.73
N PRO A 246 0.50 22.32 1.91
CA PRO A 246 -0.52 23.38 2.08
C PRO A 246 -1.95 22.90 1.74
N GLY A 247 -2.10 21.70 1.19
CA GLY A 247 -3.36 21.10 0.79
C GLY A 247 -3.17 19.61 0.49
N ASP A 248 -4.20 18.97 -0.05
CA ASP A 248 -4.19 17.53 -0.31
C ASP A 248 -2.95 17.09 -1.14
N PRO A 249 -2.15 16.10 -0.69
CA PRO A 249 -0.94 15.64 -1.38
C PRO A 249 -1.13 15.12 -2.82
N MET A 250 -2.36 14.80 -3.24
CA MET A 250 -2.67 14.48 -4.64
C MET A 250 -2.74 15.70 -5.54
N ARG A 251 -2.86 16.91 -4.98
CA ARG A 251 -3.00 18.17 -5.70
C ARG A 251 -1.84 19.13 -5.45
N PHE A 252 -1.19 19.01 -4.31
CA PHE A 252 -0.12 19.91 -3.87
C PHE A 252 1.20 19.16 -3.66
N HIS A 253 2.31 19.85 -3.89
CA HIS A 253 3.63 19.37 -3.48
C HIS A 253 3.90 19.78 -2.03
N ALA A 254 4.68 18.97 -1.31
CA ALA A 254 5.10 19.33 0.03
C ALA A 254 5.98 20.59 -0.03
N HIS A 255 5.70 21.55 0.84
CA HIS A 255 6.51 22.76 1.02
C HIS A 255 7.67 22.52 1.98
N TYR A 256 7.43 21.69 3.00
CA TYR A 256 8.37 21.47 4.08
C TYR A 256 8.73 20.00 4.26
N ILE A 257 9.98 19.78 4.68
CA ILE A 257 10.42 18.54 5.30
C ILE A 257 10.61 18.86 6.78
N ALA A 258 9.86 18.23 7.66
CA ALA A 258 9.96 18.43 9.10
C ALA A 258 10.86 17.35 9.72
N LEU A 259 11.80 17.80 10.55
CA LEU A 259 12.69 16.99 11.37
C LEU A 259 12.39 17.27 12.83
N CYS A 260 11.87 16.28 13.54
CA CYS A 260 11.57 16.39 14.96
C CYS A 260 12.85 16.15 15.76
N VAL A 261 13.21 17.11 16.59
CA VAL A 261 14.43 17.09 17.39
C VAL A 261 14.08 17.42 18.84
N SER A 262 14.70 16.70 19.78
CA SER A 262 14.61 17.08 21.19
C SER A 262 15.36 18.40 21.40
N LYS A 263 14.75 19.31 22.17
CA LYS A 263 15.31 20.64 22.47
C LYS A 263 16.61 20.55 23.28
N ASP A 264 16.73 19.50 24.10
CA ASP A 264 17.86 19.30 25.01
C ASP A 264 19.02 18.52 24.38
N THR A 265 18.81 17.94 23.19
CA THR A 265 19.84 17.17 22.49
C THR A 265 20.68 18.10 21.60
N PRO A 266 22.00 18.21 21.84
CA PRO A 266 22.87 18.99 20.98
C PRO A 266 22.88 18.44 19.54
N LEU A 267 22.65 19.30 18.56
CA LEU A 267 22.74 18.95 17.14
C LEU A 267 24.18 19.14 16.65
N SER A 268 24.74 18.12 16.00
CA SER A 268 26.06 18.26 15.40
C SER A 268 25.99 19.15 14.15
N LEU A 269 27.09 19.85 13.84
CA LEU A 269 27.17 20.64 12.60
C LEU A 269 26.97 19.77 11.35
N CYS A 270 27.40 18.50 11.40
CA CYS A 270 27.18 17.55 10.32
C CYS A 270 25.70 17.23 10.10
N ASP A 271 24.91 17.15 11.17
CA ASP A 271 23.46 16.92 11.08
C ASP A 271 22.75 18.15 10.49
N VAL A 272 23.16 19.36 10.89
CA VAL A 272 22.64 20.61 10.33
C VAL A 272 22.95 20.72 8.83
N VAL A 273 24.18 20.40 8.42
CA VAL A 273 24.57 20.37 7.00
C VAL A 273 23.79 19.29 6.23
N SER A 274 23.61 18.11 6.83
CA SER A 274 22.83 17.03 6.24
C SER A 274 21.37 17.41 6.06
N ALA A 275 20.75 18.02 7.07
CA ALA A 275 19.41 18.59 7.01
C ALA A 275 19.30 19.62 5.87
N GLY A 276 20.23 20.58 5.77
CA GLY A 276 20.25 21.55 4.66
C GLY A 276 20.35 20.90 3.27
N ARG A 277 21.12 19.82 3.14
CA ARG A 277 21.25 19.04 1.90
C ARG A 277 19.94 18.37 1.48
N LEU A 278 19.14 17.86 2.43
CA LEU A 278 17.86 17.20 2.15
C LEU A 278 16.90 18.14 1.42
N GLY A 279 16.76 19.38 1.87
CA GLY A 279 15.84 20.37 1.30
C GLY A 279 16.27 20.90 -0.07
N THR A 280 17.58 21.17 -0.24
CA THR A 280 18.13 21.88 -1.41
C THR A 280 17.85 21.14 -2.72
N ASN A 281 18.06 19.82 -2.75
CA ASN A 281 17.90 19.02 -3.97
C ASN A 281 16.43 18.90 -4.43
N VAL A 282 15.48 19.03 -3.51
CA VAL A 282 14.06 18.78 -3.76
C VAL A 282 13.21 20.05 -3.67
N LYS A 283 13.86 21.22 -3.58
CA LYS A 283 13.26 22.56 -3.47
C LYS A 283 12.23 22.65 -2.34
N LYS A 284 12.53 22.08 -1.18
CA LYS A 284 11.70 22.15 0.04
C LYS A 284 12.47 22.85 1.14
N THR A 285 11.76 23.60 1.97
CA THR A 285 12.35 24.21 3.17
C THR A 285 12.40 23.16 4.26
N VAL A 286 13.55 22.98 4.92
CA VAL A 286 13.67 22.05 6.05
C VAL A 286 13.29 22.78 7.32
N LEU A 287 12.45 22.15 8.14
CA LEU A 287 12.05 22.64 9.44
C LEU A 287 12.68 21.75 10.51
N LEU A 288 13.45 22.34 11.41
CA LEU A 288 13.78 21.73 12.69
C LEU A 288 12.62 22.03 13.64
N CYS A 289 11.98 20.97 14.12
CA CYS A 289 10.76 21.02 14.92
C CYS A 289 11.08 20.49 16.32
N SER A 290 10.80 21.27 17.35
CA SER A 290 10.97 20.85 18.75
C SER A 290 9.76 21.24 19.58
N VAL A 291 9.62 20.65 20.75
CA VAL A 291 8.59 21.00 21.72
C VAL A 291 9.27 21.68 22.91
N ASP A 292 8.73 22.81 23.36
CA ASP A 292 9.23 23.52 24.54
C ASP A 292 8.62 22.94 25.85
N GLN A 293 9.14 23.33 27.01
CA GLN A 293 8.75 22.79 28.33
C GLN A 293 7.26 23.01 28.65
N ASP A 294 6.65 24.04 28.07
CA ASP A 294 5.22 24.35 28.18
C ASP A 294 4.36 23.56 27.19
N GLY A 295 4.96 22.70 26.36
CA GLY A 295 4.29 21.93 25.31
C GLY A 295 4.15 22.68 23.97
N THR A 296 4.70 23.88 23.85
CA THR A 296 4.59 24.69 22.63
C THR A 296 5.49 24.13 21.52
N ALA A 297 4.90 23.90 20.34
CA ALA A 297 5.66 23.49 19.15
C ALA A 297 6.44 24.68 18.55
N VAL A 298 7.76 24.53 18.44
CA VAL A 298 8.70 25.50 17.90
C VAL A 298 9.25 25.01 16.57
N PHE A 299 9.33 25.91 15.58
CA PHE A 299 9.77 25.59 14.23
C PHE A 299 10.89 26.54 13.80
N THR A 300 12.05 25.99 13.45
CA THR A 300 13.18 26.74 12.90
C THR A 300 13.42 26.31 11.46
N SER A 301 13.30 27.23 10.51
CA SER A 301 13.55 26.94 9.10
C SER A 301 15.04 27.01 8.77
N LEU A 302 15.54 26.01 8.05
CA LEU A 302 16.88 25.99 7.49
C LEU A 302 16.81 26.23 5.99
N GLN A 303 17.59 27.20 5.52
CA GLN A 303 17.76 27.50 4.10
C GLN A 303 19.25 27.54 3.76
N TRP A 304 19.62 26.79 2.72
CA TRP A 304 20.98 26.83 2.20
C TRP A 304 21.19 28.12 1.42
N SER A 305 22.01 29.02 1.95
CA SER A 305 22.49 30.19 1.22
C SER A 305 23.86 29.86 0.63
N GLY A 306 23.93 29.75 -0.70
CA GLY A 306 25.21 29.83 -1.40
C GLY A 306 25.62 31.30 -1.52
N MET A 307 26.92 31.59 -1.46
CA MET A 307 27.42 32.85 -2.00
C MET A 307 27.13 32.84 -3.51
N GLN A 308 26.26 33.75 -3.95
CA GLN A 308 26.03 34.05 -5.36
C GLN A 308 27.26 34.72 -5.97
#